data_AF-A0A4W5PEM4-F1
#
_entry.id   AF-A0A4W5PEM4-F1
#
_cell.length_a   1.000
_cell.length_b   1.000
_cell.length_c   1.000
_cell.angle_alpha   90.00
_cell.angle_beta   90.00
_cell.angle_gamma   90.00
#
_symmetry.space_group_name_H-M   'P 1'
#
loop_
_entity.id
_entity.type
_entity.pdbx_description
1 polymer ?
#
loop_
_entity_poly.entity_id
_entity_poly.type
_entity_poly.pdbx_seq_one_letter_code
_entity_poly.pdbx_strand_id
1 'polypeptide(L)' 'MVIHCSAGAGRTGCFIVIDIMLDMAEREGVVDIYNCVRELRSRRVNMVQTEVQY' A
#
# COMPACT_ATOMS: atom_id res chain seq x y z
N MET A 1 -0.89 -11.71 -8.71
CA MET A 1 -1.79 -12.09 -7.59
C MET A 1 -3.02 -11.18 -7.64
N VAL A 2 -4.23 -11.69 -7.37
CA VAL A 2 -5.43 -10.84 -7.26
C VAL A 2 -5.67 -10.57 -5.77
N ILE A 3 -5.75 -9.30 -5.39
CA ILE A 3 -5.98 -8.87 -4.00
C ILE A 3 -7.23 -8.00 -3.98
N HIS A 4 -8.21 -8.35 -3.15
CA HIS A 4 -9.42 -7.57 -3.01
C HIS A 4 -9.90 -7.53 -1.57
N CYS A 5 -10.70 -6.52 -1.27
CA CYS A 5 -11.55 -6.44 -0.09
C CYS A 5 -12.96 -6.03 -0.56
N SER A 6 -13.77 -5.39 0.27
CA SER A 6 -15.11 -4.94 -0.16
C SER A 6 -15.03 -3.87 -1.26
N ALA A 7 -14.33 -2.75 -1.01
CA ALA A 7 -14.12 -1.70 -2.01
C ALA A 7 -12.86 -1.90 -2.88
N GLY A 8 -12.01 -2.87 -2.52
CA GLY A 8 -10.71 -3.11 -3.17
C GLY A 8 -9.75 -1.91 -3.05
N ALA A 9 -9.80 -1.17 -1.94
CA ALA A 9 -9.03 0.06 -1.76
C ALA A 9 -8.32 0.13 -0.38
N GLY A 10 -9.07 0.16 0.73
CA GLY A 10 -8.50 0.28 2.08
C GLY A 10 -7.57 -0.88 2.47
N ARG A 11 -8.14 -2.02 2.89
CA ARG A 11 -7.35 -3.21 3.27
C ARG A 11 -6.48 -3.77 2.14
N THR A 12 -6.97 -3.68 0.89
CA THR A 12 -6.18 -4.05 -0.29
C THR A 12 -4.93 -3.18 -0.41
N GLY A 13 -5.06 -1.87 -0.24
CA GLY A 13 -3.94 -0.95 -0.22
C GLY A 13 -2.99 -1.21 0.93
N CYS A 14 -3.48 -1.43 2.16
CA CYS A 14 -2.62 -1.75 3.29
C CYS A 14 -1.77 -3.00 3.01
N PHE A 15 -2.39 -4.07 2.51
CA PHE A 15 -1.67 -5.29 2.20
C PHE A 15 -0.59 -5.05 1.15
N ILE A 16 -0.92 -4.37 0.05
CA ILE A 16 0.02 -4.08 -1.03
C ILE A 16 1.17 -3.19 -0.54
N VAL A 17 0.90 -2.17 0.27
CA VAL A 17 1.96 -1.32 0.85
C VAL A 17 2.89 -2.12 1.73
N ILE A 18 2.36 -2.94 2.65
CA ILE A 18 3.18 -3.77 3.54
C ILE A 18 4.07 -4.71 2.73
N ASP A 19 3.51 -5.38 1.72
CA ASP A 19 4.25 -6.28 0.83
C ASP A 19 5.42 -5.56 0.13
N ILE A 20 5.16 -4.40 -0.46
CA ILE A 20 6.19 -3.58 -1.14
C ILE A 20 7.25 -3.09 -0.13
N MET A 21 6.85 -2.65 1.06
CA MET A 21 7.76 -2.12 2.07
C MET A 21 8.65 -3.20 2.68
N LEU A 22 8.16 -4.43 2.85
CA LEU A 22 8.97 -5.55 3.29
C LEU A 22 10.05 -5.89 2.25
N ASP A 23 9.69 -5.95 0.96
CA ASP A 23 10.66 -6.19 -0.12
C ASP A 23 11.72 -5.08 -0.21
N MET A 24 11.31 -3.81 -0.06
CA MET A 24 12.21 -2.66 -0.05
C MET A 24 13.14 -2.67 1.18
N ALA A 25 12.60 -3.00 2.36
CA ALA A 25 13.39 -3.09 3.58
C ALA A 25 14.47 -4.18 3.47
N GLU A 26 14.14 -5.35 2.91
CA GLU A 26 15.08 -6.45 2.73
C GLU A 26 16.17 -6.15 1.69
N ARG A 27 15.80 -5.50 0.57
CA ARG A 27 16.73 -5.27 -0.55
C ARG A 27 17.54 -3.99 -0.44
N GLU A 28 16.92 -2.93 0.07
CA GLU A 28 17.49 -1.57 0.06
C GLU A 28 17.79 -1.05 1.47
N GLY A 29 17.28 -1.72 2.52
CA GLY A 29 17.47 -1.30 3.91
C GLY A 29 16.70 -0.03 4.29
N VAL A 30 15.73 0.38 3.47
CA VAL A 30 14.92 1.59 3.67
C VAL A 30 13.43 1.30 3.45
N VAL A 31 12.57 2.21 3.90
CA VAL A 31 11.12 2.18 3.67
C VAL A 31 10.61 3.57 3.30
N ASP A 32 9.66 3.64 2.37
CA ASP A 32 9.02 4.89 1.94
C ASP A 32 7.51 4.71 1.75
N ILE A 33 6.81 4.67 2.88
CA ILE A 33 5.36 4.42 2.95
C ILE A 33 4.59 5.54 2.24
N TYR A 34 4.98 6.80 2.45
CA TYR A 34 4.29 7.95 1.90
C TYR A 34 4.27 7.93 0.37
N ASN A 35 5.44 7.78 -0.27
CA ASN A 35 5.51 7.77 -1.73
C ASN A 35 4.87 6.50 -2.30
N CYS A 36 4.96 5.36 -1.62
CA CYS A 36 4.26 4.14 -2.02
C CYS A 36 2.74 4.35 -2.02
N VAL A 37 2.16 4.89 -0.95
CA VAL A 37 0.72 5.17 -0.87
C VAL A 37 0.31 6.19 -1.92
N ARG A 38 1.11 7.25 -2.13
CA ARG A 38 0.88 8.26 -3.17
C ARG A 38 0.83 7.63 -4.56
N GLU A 39 1.76 6.72 -4.86
CA GLU A 39 1.81 6.01 -6.14
C GLU A 39 0.64 5.03 -6.30
N LEU A 40 0.23 4.30 -5.25
CA LEU A 40 -0.96 3.45 -5.33
C LEU A 40 -2.22 4.28 -5.58
N ARG A 41 -2.33 5.46 -4.96
CA ARG A 41 -3.45 6.39 -5.17
C ARG A 41 -3.48 7.00 -6.57
N SER A 42 -2.33 7.13 -7.24
CA SER A 42 -2.27 7.58 -8.65
C SER A 42 -2.86 6.53 -9.61
N ARG A 43 -2.80 5.24 -9.24
CA ARG A 43 -3.30 4.11 -10.04
C ARG A 43 -4.73 3.71 -9.72
N ARG A 44 -5.14 3.83 -8.46
CA ARG A 44 -6.50 3.51 -7.99
C ARG A 44 -6.88 4.42 -6.84
N VAL A 45 -8.07 5.01 -6.91
CA VAL A 45 -8.55 5.94 -5.87
C VAL A 45 -8.64 5.27 -4.50
N ASN A 46 -8.41 6.06 -3.45
CA ASN A 46 -8.61 5.69 -2.04
C ASN A 46 -7.78 4.49 -1.54
N MET A 47 -6.68 4.13 -2.22
CA MET A 47 -5.73 3.14 -1.69
C MET A 47 -5.18 3.61 -0.34
N VAL A 48 -5.30 2.74 0.68
CA VAL A 48 -5.17 3.08 2.11
C VAL A 48 -6.16 4.19 2.48
N GLN A 49 -7.33 3.81 3.02
CA GLN A 49 -8.52 4.65 2.99
C GLN A 49 -8.67 5.57 4.21
N THR A 50 -8.17 5.14 5.37
CA THR A 50 -8.36 5.83 6.65
C THR A 50 -7.01 6.08 7.32
N GLU A 51 -6.93 7.06 8.21
CA GLU A 51 -5.73 7.31 9.00
C GLU A 51 -5.31 6.09 9.84
N VAL A 52 -6.27 5.36 10.42
CA VAL A 52 -6.00 4.11 11.17
C VAL A 52 -5.35 3.00 10.32
N GLN A 53 -5.45 3.10 8.98
CA GLN A 53 -4.88 2.14 8.03
C GLN A 53 -3.49 2.56 7.52
N TYR A 54 -3.09 3.82 7.77
CA TYR A 54 -1.82 4.41 7.37
C TYR A 54 -0.83 4.31 8.53
#